data_AF-A0A1H6CHU9-F1
#
_entry.id   AF-A0A1H6CHU9-F1
#
_cell.length_a   1.000
_cell.length_b   1.000
_cell.length_c   1.000
_cell.angle_alpha   90.00
_cell.angle_beta   90.00
_cell.angle_gamma   90.00
#
_symmetry.space_group_name_H-M   'P 1'
#
loop_
_entity.id
_entity.type
_entity.pdbx_description
1 polymer ?
#
loop_
_entity_poly.entity_id
_entity_poly.type
_entity_poly.pdbx_seq_one_letter_code
_entity_poly.pdbx_strand_id
1 'polypeptide(L)'
;MTSAVQLFGGALGALAFVDIARRWGGPYPERLPSTIERRRELLEVGVLFALTAGAVTYPILLFRDVLSYNPVFASIGGQTFGFVFLLGALTAVVVPAVLELGVHGRSLADLGFRRPVAWRPTLLLVGVGVLFGLAPLAFGFSGTESAAALLLGLYTPVFKEEFLFRGVLQTKLERVVTQERAWITSGVLFGLSHVPNDFFGFFWVADGGDPIIALGRLT
;
A
#
# COMPACT_ATOMS: atom_id res chain seq x y z
N MET A 1 -3.92 12.71 18.80
CA MET A 1 -4.94 13.30 17.92
C MET A 1 -4.22 13.99 16.78
N THR A 2 -4.45 13.53 15.54
CA THR A 2 -3.86 14.15 14.35
C THR A 2 -4.70 15.37 13.97
N SER A 3 -4.07 16.51 13.70
CA SER A 3 -4.81 17.71 13.29
C SER A 3 -5.00 17.78 11.77
N ALA A 4 -6.06 18.45 11.32
CA ALA A 4 -6.25 18.76 9.90
C ALA A 4 -5.01 19.46 9.30
N VAL A 5 -4.36 20.34 10.06
CA VAL A 5 -3.13 21.03 9.65
C VAL A 5 -1.99 20.04 9.37
N GLN A 6 -1.85 18.98 10.17
CA GLN A 6 -0.84 17.94 9.95
C GLN A 6 -1.13 17.14 8.67
N LEU A 7 -2.39 16.77 8.43
CA LEU A 7 -2.80 16.01 7.24
C LEU A 7 -2.63 16.85 5.96
N PHE A 8 -3.18 18.06 5.93
CA PHE A 8 -3.05 18.95 4.77
C PHE A 8 -1.60 19.41 4.55
N GLY A 9 -0.83 19.63 5.62
CA GLY A 9 0.60 19.90 5.52
C GLY A 9 1.38 18.73 4.92
N GLY A 10 1.05 17.50 5.32
CA GLY A 10 1.59 16.28 4.72
C GLY A 10 1.27 16.16 3.23
N ALA A 11 -0.01 16.36 2.85
CA ALA A 11 -0.46 16.31 1.46
C ALA A 11 0.23 17.39 0.59
N LEU A 12 0.32 18.63 1.08
CA LEU A 12 1.06 19.70 0.41
C LEU A 12 2.55 19.38 0.28
N GLY A 13 3.15 18.79 1.31
CA GLY A 13 4.53 18.30 1.27
C GLY A 13 4.74 17.21 0.22
N ALA A 14 3.81 16.26 0.11
CA ALA A 14 3.82 15.21 -0.91
C ALA A 14 3.69 15.80 -2.32
N LEU A 15 2.78 16.76 -2.53
CA LEU A 15 2.63 17.45 -3.82
C LEU A 15 3.87 18.25 -4.20
N ALA A 16 4.44 19.01 -3.26
CA ALA A 16 5.68 19.73 -3.47
C ALA A 16 6.83 18.76 -3.81
N PHE A 17 6.88 17.61 -3.16
CA PHE A 17 7.83 16.56 -3.47
C PHE A 17 7.65 16.00 -4.88
N VAL A 18 6.41 15.70 -5.30
CA VAL A 18 6.13 15.24 -6.67
C VAL A 18 6.60 16.27 -7.69
N ASP A 19 6.40 17.57 -7.43
CA ASP A 19 6.88 18.64 -8.31
C ASP A 19 8.42 18.71 -8.35
N ILE A 20 9.09 18.62 -7.21
CA ILE A 20 10.56 18.55 -7.14
C ILE A 20 11.07 17.32 -7.91
N ALA A 21 10.49 16.16 -7.66
CA ALA A 21 10.85 14.90 -8.30
C ALA A 21 10.61 14.95 -9.81
N ARG A 22 9.52 15.58 -10.27
CA ARG A 22 9.27 15.81 -11.70
C ARG A 22 10.35 16.70 -12.33
N ARG A 23 10.75 17.78 -11.64
CA ARG A 23 11.75 18.73 -12.16
C ARG A 23 13.16 18.15 -12.18
N TRP A 24 13.50 17.28 -11.22
CA TRP A 24 14.86 16.76 -11.01
C TRP A 24 15.05 15.30 -11.44
N GLY A 25 13.96 14.56 -11.64
CA GLY A 25 13.97 13.11 -11.83
C GLY A 25 14.29 12.62 -13.24
N GLY A 26 14.34 13.53 -14.21
CA GLY A 26 14.55 13.20 -15.62
C GLY A 26 13.29 12.62 -16.28
N PRO A 27 13.41 12.07 -17.51
CA PRO A 27 12.29 11.51 -18.23
C PRO A 27 11.73 10.26 -17.53
N TYR A 28 10.43 10.04 -17.68
CA TYR A 28 9.79 8.82 -17.17
C TYR A 28 10.37 7.56 -17.83
N PRO A 29 10.40 6.43 -17.10
CA PRO A 29 10.84 5.17 -17.66
C PRO A 29 9.93 4.75 -18.81
N GLU A 30 10.51 4.01 -19.76
CA GLU A 30 9.78 3.47 -20.89
C GLU A 30 8.57 2.64 -20.42
N ARG A 31 7.49 2.74 -21.19
CA ARG A 31 6.26 2.01 -20.91
C ARG A 31 6.49 0.51 -21.06
N LEU A 32 5.85 -0.27 -20.19
CA LEU A 32 5.83 -1.72 -20.32
C LEU A 32 5.20 -2.18 -21.65
N PRO A 33 5.66 -3.29 -22.23
CA PRO A 33 5.07 -3.86 -23.43
C PRO A 33 3.57 -4.14 -23.24
N SER A 34 2.76 -3.68 -24.19
CA SER A 34 1.32 -3.91 -24.17
C SER A 34 0.98 -5.40 -24.25
N THR A 35 -0.06 -5.82 -23.55
CA THR A 35 -0.56 -7.20 -23.63
C THR A 35 -1.62 -7.37 -24.71
N ILE A 36 -1.69 -8.57 -25.31
CA ILE A 36 -2.77 -8.97 -26.22
C ILE A 36 -4.02 -9.37 -25.40
N GLU A 37 -3.84 -9.84 -24.16
CA GLU A 37 -4.90 -10.32 -23.28
C GLU A 37 -5.52 -9.22 -22.39
N ARG A 38 -5.81 -8.05 -22.99
CA ARG A 38 -6.25 -6.85 -22.25
C ARG A 38 -7.41 -7.10 -21.27
N ARG A 39 -8.43 -7.85 -21.70
CA ARG A 39 -9.61 -8.14 -20.88
C ARG A 39 -9.26 -8.98 -19.65
N ARG A 40 -8.36 -9.95 -19.80
CA ARG A 40 -7.92 -10.82 -18.71
C ARG A 40 -7.17 -10.03 -17.65
N GLU A 41 -6.21 -9.19 -18.05
CA GLU A 41 -5.45 -8.36 -17.11
C GLU A 41 -6.36 -7.41 -16.31
N LEU A 42 -7.35 -6.80 -16.97
CA LEU A 42 -8.33 -5.94 -16.28
C LEU A 42 -9.21 -6.72 -15.30
N LEU A 43 -9.63 -7.93 -15.67
CA LEU A 43 -10.39 -8.81 -14.77
C LEU A 43 -9.53 -9.24 -13.57
N GLU A 44 -8.27 -9.61 -13.80
CA GLU A 44 -7.35 -9.98 -12.74
C GLU A 44 -7.10 -8.80 -11.79
N VAL A 45 -6.90 -7.58 -12.30
CA VAL A 45 -6.81 -6.37 -11.47
C VAL A 45 -8.07 -6.21 -10.61
N GLY A 46 -9.26 -6.32 -11.21
CA GLY A 46 -10.53 -6.19 -10.48
C GLY A 46 -10.71 -7.27 -9.40
N VAL A 47 -10.38 -8.52 -9.72
CA VAL A 47 -10.48 -9.65 -8.78
C VAL A 47 -9.48 -9.53 -7.63
N LEU A 48 -8.20 -9.26 -7.94
CA LEU A 48 -7.17 -9.10 -6.91
C LEU A 48 -7.48 -7.92 -5.98
N PHE A 49 -7.95 -6.80 -6.54
CA PHE A 49 -8.40 -5.65 -5.77
C PHE A 49 -9.59 -6.02 -4.89
N ALA A 50 -10.64 -6.62 -5.44
CA ALA A 50 -11.84 -6.98 -4.69
C ALA A 50 -11.55 -8.00 -3.57
N LEU A 51 -10.70 -8.99 -3.83
CA LEU A 51 -10.27 -9.96 -2.82
C LEU A 51 -9.52 -9.28 -1.66
N THR A 52 -8.59 -8.39 -1.98
CA THR A 52 -7.80 -7.67 -0.97
C THR A 52 -8.66 -6.67 -0.20
N ALA A 53 -9.42 -5.83 -0.91
CA ALA A 53 -10.32 -4.84 -0.31
C ALA A 53 -11.38 -5.54 0.56
N GLY A 54 -11.94 -6.66 0.10
CA GLY A 54 -12.86 -7.49 0.89
C GLY A 54 -12.19 -8.07 2.13
N ALA A 55 -10.96 -8.60 2.01
CA ALA A 55 -10.19 -9.12 3.13
C ALA A 55 -9.84 -8.07 4.20
N VAL A 56 -9.71 -6.79 3.83
CA VAL A 56 -9.49 -5.67 4.75
C VAL A 56 -10.81 -5.16 5.33
N THR A 57 -11.83 -5.01 4.49
CA THR A 57 -13.15 -4.48 4.87
C THR A 57 -13.89 -5.43 5.81
N TYR A 58 -13.87 -6.73 5.53
CA TYR A 58 -14.61 -7.73 6.30
C TYR A 58 -14.23 -7.70 7.79
N PRO A 59 -12.94 -7.74 8.17
CA PRO A 59 -12.56 -7.60 9.57
C PRO A 59 -12.94 -6.27 10.18
N ILE A 60 -12.78 -5.16 9.44
CA ILE A 60 -13.10 -3.82 9.93
C ILE A 60 -14.58 -3.69 10.26
N LEU A 61 -15.47 -4.21 9.41
CA LEU A 61 -16.91 -4.10 9.61
C LEU A 61 -17.44 -5.10 10.65
N LEU A 62 -16.92 -6.32 10.69
CA LEU A 62 -17.41 -7.36 11.62
C LEU A 62 -16.80 -7.29 13.01
N PHE A 63 -15.55 -6.83 13.12
CA PHE A 63 -14.87 -6.69 14.40
C PHE A 63 -14.72 -5.24 14.84
N ARG A 64 -15.50 -4.32 14.22
CA ARG A 64 -15.52 -2.88 14.51
C ARG A 64 -15.59 -2.58 16.00
N ASP A 65 -16.49 -3.26 16.70
CA ASP A 65 -16.76 -3.09 18.13
C ASP A 65 -15.87 -3.97 19.02
N VAL A 66 -14.96 -4.75 18.40
CA VAL A 66 -14.07 -5.73 19.05
C VAL A 66 -12.61 -5.46 18.71
N LEU A 67 -12.26 -4.20 18.40
CA LEU A 67 -10.88 -3.77 18.17
C LEU A 67 -9.94 -4.05 19.36
N SER A 68 -10.49 -4.41 20.52
CA SER A 68 -9.76 -4.84 21.71
C SER A 68 -9.52 -6.37 21.82
N TYR A 69 -10.20 -7.22 21.04
CA TYR A 69 -10.26 -8.67 21.33
C TYR A 69 -10.59 -9.52 20.07
N ASN A 70 -9.62 -9.79 19.19
CA ASN A 70 -9.80 -10.90 18.24
C ASN A 70 -8.95 -12.11 18.65
N PRO A 71 -9.54 -13.14 19.30
CA PRO A 71 -8.82 -14.29 19.84
C PRO A 71 -8.52 -15.37 18.78
N VAL A 72 -8.88 -15.18 17.51
CA VAL A 72 -8.64 -16.19 16.48
C VAL A 72 -7.22 -16.08 15.96
N PHE A 73 -6.32 -16.75 16.67
CA PHE A 73 -4.92 -16.93 16.28
C PHE A 73 -4.74 -18.30 15.64
N ALA A 74 -4.04 -18.36 14.52
CA ALA A 74 -3.56 -19.60 13.93
C ALA A 74 -2.09 -19.79 14.31
N SER A 75 -1.73 -20.98 14.77
CA SER A 75 -0.33 -21.33 15.03
C SER A 75 0.29 -21.95 13.79
N ILE A 76 1.33 -21.33 13.25
CA ILE A 76 2.13 -21.87 12.14
C ILE A 76 3.58 -21.96 12.63
N GLY A 77 4.12 -23.17 12.71
CA GLY A 77 5.50 -23.39 13.15
C GLY A 77 5.80 -22.91 14.58
N GLY A 78 4.81 -22.91 15.47
CA GLY A 78 4.95 -22.44 16.86
C GLY A 78 4.75 -20.93 17.07
N GLN A 79 4.49 -20.16 16.01
CA GLN A 79 4.17 -18.72 16.07
C GLN A 79 2.67 -18.50 15.87
N THR A 80 2.04 -17.65 16.69
CA THR A 80 0.61 -17.32 16.58
C THR A 80 0.39 -16.06 15.75
N PHE A 81 -0.38 -16.20 14.66
CA PHE A 81 -0.75 -15.10 13.78
C PHE A 81 -2.26 -14.88 13.86
N GLY A 82 -2.70 -13.62 13.96
CA GLY A 82 -4.12 -13.30 13.89
C GLY A 82 -4.71 -13.67 12.53
N PHE A 83 -5.93 -14.20 12.50
CA PHE A 83 -6.63 -14.55 11.27
C PHE A 83 -6.62 -13.43 10.21
N VAL A 84 -6.79 -12.17 10.65
CA VAL A 84 -6.75 -10.97 9.80
C VAL A 84 -5.40 -10.78 9.12
N PHE A 85 -4.30 -11.06 9.85
CA PHE A 85 -2.95 -11.00 9.29
C PHE A 85 -2.76 -12.05 8.19
N LEU A 86 -3.19 -13.29 8.44
CA LEU A 86 -3.09 -14.37 7.47
C LEU A 86 -3.95 -14.13 6.24
N LEU A 87 -5.17 -13.63 6.43
CA LEU A 87 -6.05 -13.29 5.32
C LEU A 87 -5.44 -12.20 4.45
N GLY A 88 -4.88 -11.15 5.06
CA GLY A 88 -4.19 -10.09 4.34
C GLY A 88 -2.93 -10.58 3.62
N ALA A 89 -2.12 -11.43 4.26
CA ALA A 89 -0.95 -12.04 3.61
C ALA A 89 -1.35 -12.92 2.41
N LEU A 90 -2.42 -13.69 2.56
CA LEU A 90 -2.91 -14.56 1.50
C LEU A 90 -3.40 -13.75 0.30
N THR A 91 -4.26 -12.75 0.51
CA THR A 91 -4.92 -12.01 -0.59
C THR A 91 -4.02 -10.96 -1.22
N ALA A 92 -3.15 -10.32 -0.44
CA ALA A 92 -2.29 -9.24 -0.94
C ALA A 92 -0.89 -9.69 -1.37
N VAL A 93 -0.42 -10.86 -0.92
CA VAL A 93 0.93 -11.36 -1.25
C VAL A 93 0.90 -12.70 -1.94
N VAL A 94 0.37 -13.73 -1.30
CA VAL A 94 0.48 -15.12 -1.80
C VAL A 94 -0.28 -15.30 -3.11
N VAL A 95 -1.56 -14.93 -3.16
CA VAL A 95 -2.39 -15.07 -4.37
C VAL A 95 -1.80 -14.27 -5.55
N PRO A 96 -1.45 -12.98 -5.41
CA PRO A 96 -0.79 -12.24 -6.49
C PRO A 96 0.56 -12.85 -6.89
N ALA A 97 1.39 -13.28 -5.93
CA ALA A 97 2.69 -13.87 -6.24
C ALA A 97 2.57 -15.19 -7.02
N VAL A 98 1.65 -16.08 -6.62
CA VAL A 98 1.40 -17.34 -7.33
C VAL A 98 0.86 -17.08 -8.73
N LEU A 99 -0.06 -16.12 -8.88
CA LEU A 99 -0.60 -15.75 -10.18
C LEU A 99 0.50 -15.21 -11.09
N GLU A 100 1.30 -14.26 -10.62
CA GLU A 100 2.31 -13.59 -11.44
C GLU A 100 3.52 -14.47 -11.74
N LEU A 101 4.10 -15.10 -10.71
CA LEU A 101 5.34 -15.86 -10.83
C LEU A 101 5.09 -17.32 -11.26
N GLY A 102 3.96 -17.90 -10.83
CA GLY A 102 3.62 -19.29 -11.11
C GLY A 102 2.79 -19.46 -12.37
N VAL A 103 1.63 -18.82 -12.44
CA VAL A 103 0.68 -19.00 -13.56
C VAL A 103 1.13 -18.25 -14.80
N HIS A 104 1.57 -17.01 -14.64
CA HIS A 104 2.01 -16.16 -15.76
C HIS A 104 3.51 -16.27 -16.06
N GLY A 105 4.28 -16.97 -15.21
CA GLY A 105 5.72 -17.18 -15.40
C GLY A 105 6.53 -15.88 -15.43
N ARG A 106 6.05 -14.81 -14.80
CA ARG A 106 6.80 -13.55 -14.70
C ARG A 106 7.95 -13.70 -13.73
N SER A 107 8.96 -12.87 -13.92
CA SER A 107 10.10 -12.77 -13.00
C SER A 107 9.82 -11.76 -11.89
N LEU A 108 10.58 -11.85 -10.79
CA LEU A 108 10.56 -10.82 -9.75
C LEU A 108 10.94 -9.43 -10.31
N ALA A 109 11.79 -9.38 -11.34
CA ALA A 109 12.15 -8.13 -12.00
C ALA A 109 10.95 -7.46 -12.68
N ASP A 110 10.00 -8.24 -13.21
CA ASP A 110 8.76 -7.75 -13.80
C ASP A 110 7.80 -7.16 -12.75
N LEU A 111 7.94 -7.56 -11.49
CA LEU A 111 7.20 -7.02 -10.34
C LEU A 111 7.92 -5.85 -9.65
N GLY A 112 9.02 -5.36 -10.23
CA GLY A 112 9.74 -4.20 -9.72
C GLY A 112 10.96 -4.53 -8.85
N PHE A 113 11.27 -5.80 -8.58
CA PHE A 113 12.51 -6.20 -7.90
C PHE A 113 13.71 -6.14 -8.86
N ARG A 114 14.05 -4.92 -9.26
CA ARG A 114 15.15 -4.63 -10.18
C ARG A 114 15.96 -3.44 -9.70
N ARG A 115 17.18 -3.31 -10.23
CA ARG A 115 17.99 -2.13 -9.94
C ARG A 115 17.32 -0.87 -10.50
N PRO A 116 17.47 0.28 -9.83
CA PRO A 116 17.00 1.55 -10.36
C PRO A 116 17.57 1.83 -11.74
N VAL A 117 16.70 2.25 -12.66
CA VAL A 117 17.11 2.72 -13.99
C VAL A 117 17.75 4.10 -13.90
N ALA A 118 17.30 4.93 -12.95
CA ALA A 118 17.83 6.27 -12.71
C ALA A 118 18.09 6.48 -11.21
N TRP A 119 19.37 6.55 -10.82
CA TRP A 119 19.76 6.68 -9.41
C TRP A 119 19.39 8.03 -8.79
N ARG A 120 19.37 9.12 -9.56
CA ARG A 120 19.04 10.45 -9.04
C ARG A 120 17.61 10.53 -8.48
N PRO A 121 16.54 10.23 -9.25
CA PRO A 121 15.18 10.22 -8.69
C PRO A 121 15.01 9.16 -7.59
N THR A 122 15.69 8.02 -7.69
CA THR A 122 15.63 7.00 -6.64
C THR A 122 16.23 7.48 -5.33
N LEU A 123 17.41 8.09 -5.34
CA LEU A 123 18.02 8.64 -4.12
C LEU A 123 17.17 9.76 -3.52
N LEU A 124 16.53 10.57 -4.37
CA LEU A 124 15.58 11.59 -3.93
C LEU A 124 14.36 10.96 -3.24
N LEU A 125 13.76 9.92 -3.84
CA LEU A 125 12.63 9.17 -3.25
C LEU A 125 13.00 8.49 -1.94
N VAL A 126 14.13 7.79 -1.89
CA VAL A 126 14.63 7.13 -0.68
C VAL A 126 14.93 8.16 0.41
N GLY A 127 15.64 9.23 0.07
CA GLY A 127 15.98 10.29 1.02
C GLY A 127 14.74 10.94 1.61
N VAL A 128 13.72 11.20 0.79
CA VAL A 128 12.46 11.74 1.27
C VAL A 128 11.66 10.74 2.09
N GLY A 129 11.62 9.46 1.70
CA GLY A 129 11.03 8.40 2.51
C GLY A 129 11.68 8.29 3.89
N VAL A 130 13.01 8.42 3.97
CA VAL A 130 13.74 8.48 5.24
C VAL A 130 13.37 9.74 6.03
N LEU A 131 13.35 10.92 5.40
CA LEU A 131 12.98 12.16 6.08
C LEU A 131 11.56 12.11 6.66
N PHE A 132 10.57 11.65 5.89
CA PHE A 132 9.21 11.45 6.38
C PHE A 132 9.13 10.35 7.45
N GLY A 133 9.88 9.27 7.30
CA GLY A 133 9.95 8.20 8.30
C GLY A 133 10.58 8.64 9.63
N LEU A 134 11.47 9.64 9.60
CA LEU A 134 12.07 10.24 10.79
C LEU A 134 11.23 11.39 11.37
N ALA A 135 10.28 11.97 10.62
CA ALA A 135 9.45 13.08 11.07
C ALA A 135 8.71 12.80 12.40
N PRO A 136 8.20 11.57 12.66
CA PRO A 136 7.61 11.24 13.96
C PRO A 136 8.56 11.39 15.15
N LEU A 137 9.88 11.25 14.96
CA LEU A 137 10.86 11.39 16.06
C LEU A 137 10.87 12.80 16.65
N ALA A 138 10.50 13.81 15.86
CA ALA A 138 10.35 15.18 16.35
C ALA A 138 9.21 15.34 17.38
N PHE A 139 8.30 14.36 17.46
CA PHE A 139 7.18 14.32 18.40
C PHE A 139 7.39 13.31 19.54
N GLY A 140 8.61 12.78 19.67
CA GLY A 140 9.01 11.82 20.70
C GLY A 140 9.38 10.44 20.15
N PHE A 141 10.16 9.69 20.93
CA PHE A 141 10.43 8.29 20.64
C PHE A 141 9.28 7.45 21.19
N SER A 142 8.64 6.62 20.34
CA SER A 142 7.91 5.47 20.86
C SER A 142 8.90 4.56 21.58
N GLY A 143 8.47 3.94 22.69
CA GLY A 143 9.32 3.03 23.46
C GLY A 143 9.95 1.93 22.60
N THR A 144 10.95 1.24 23.15
CA THR A 144 11.66 0.14 22.47
C THR A 144 10.69 -0.90 21.92
N GLU A 145 10.38 -0.80 20.64
CA GLU A 145 9.67 -1.83 19.88
C GLU A 145 10.64 -3.00 19.64
N SER A 146 10.16 -4.22 19.81
CA SER A 146 10.95 -5.40 19.49
C SER A 146 11.33 -5.44 18.01
N ALA A 147 12.44 -6.08 17.65
CA ALA A 147 12.78 -6.31 16.24
C ALA A 147 11.63 -7.00 15.48
N ALA A 148 10.84 -7.85 16.16
CA ALA A 148 9.65 -8.47 15.58
C ALA A 148 8.55 -7.46 15.26
N ALA A 149 8.30 -6.48 16.12
CA ALA A 149 7.33 -5.41 15.85
C ALA A 149 7.78 -4.51 14.69
N LEU A 150 9.08 -4.21 14.60
CA LEU A 150 9.66 -3.50 13.46
C LEU A 150 9.49 -4.29 12.15
N LEU A 151 9.83 -5.58 12.15
CA LEU A 151 9.68 -6.44 10.97
C LEU A 151 8.21 -6.57 10.56
N LEU A 152 7.30 -6.66 11.53
CA LEU A 152 5.88 -6.67 11.27
C LEU A 152 5.45 -5.34 10.63
N GLY A 153 5.85 -4.20 11.19
CA GLY A 153 5.56 -2.86 10.64
C GLY A 153 6.20 -2.59 9.27
N LEU A 154 7.28 -3.27 8.90
CA LEU A 154 7.82 -3.25 7.54
C LEU A 154 7.04 -4.17 6.60
N TYR A 155 6.52 -5.28 7.10
CA TYR A 155 5.77 -6.22 6.29
C TYR A 155 4.33 -5.75 6.00
N THR A 156 3.57 -5.36 7.04
CA THR A 156 2.13 -5.17 6.94
C THR A 156 1.69 -3.95 6.13
N PRO A 157 2.20 -2.73 6.36
CA PRO A 157 1.93 -1.60 5.49
C PRO A 157 2.92 -1.54 4.33
N VAL A 158 4.24 -1.58 4.57
CA VAL A 158 5.22 -1.23 3.52
C VAL A 158 5.31 -2.29 2.43
N PHE A 159 5.74 -3.51 2.76
CA PHE A 159 5.94 -4.53 1.74
C PHE A 159 4.64 -4.95 1.05
N LYS A 160 3.61 -5.27 1.84
CA LYS A 160 2.34 -5.81 1.34
C LYS A 160 1.64 -4.85 0.40
N GLU A 161 1.57 -3.56 0.75
CA GLU A 161 0.89 -2.57 -0.08
C GLU A 161 1.70 -2.26 -1.33
N GLU A 162 3.01 -2.05 -1.21
CA GLU A 162 3.88 -1.78 -2.37
C GLU A 162 3.89 -2.96 -3.34
N PHE A 163 3.97 -4.19 -2.83
CA PHE A 163 3.94 -5.40 -3.65
C PHE A 163 2.63 -5.51 -4.46
N LEU A 164 1.48 -5.39 -3.79
CA LEU A 164 0.19 -5.50 -4.47
C LEU A 164 -0.06 -4.32 -5.41
N PHE A 165 0.00 -3.09 -4.91
CA PHE A 165 -0.46 -1.92 -5.66
C PHE A 165 0.55 -1.45 -6.71
N ARG A 166 1.85 -1.47 -6.41
CA ARG A 166 2.90 -1.05 -7.36
C ARG A 166 3.45 -2.23 -8.15
N GLY A 167 3.78 -3.33 -7.48
CA GLY A 167 4.39 -4.49 -8.12
C GLY A 167 3.42 -5.21 -9.06
N VAL A 168 2.19 -5.45 -8.64
CA VAL A 168 1.21 -6.25 -9.39
C VAL A 168 0.19 -5.40 -10.12
N LEU A 169 -0.69 -4.69 -9.40
CA LEU A 169 -1.83 -3.99 -10.00
C LEU A 169 -1.39 -2.91 -10.98
N GLN A 170 -0.43 -2.06 -10.61
CA GLN A 170 0.08 -1.02 -11.50
C GLN A 170 0.80 -1.61 -12.74
N THR A 171 1.66 -2.61 -12.56
CA THR A 171 2.31 -3.33 -13.67
C THR A 171 1.28 -3.87 -14.67
N LYS A 172 0.21 -4.49 -14.17
CA LYS A 172 -0.89 -4.97 -15.03
C LYS A 172 -1.59 -3.82 -15.76
N LEU A 173 -1.91 -2.74 -15.05
CA LEU A 173 -2.56 -1.56 -15.61
C LEU A 173 -1.71 -0.90 -16.71
N GLU A 174 -0.40 -0.73 -16.51
CA GLU A 174 0.51 -0.11 -17.49
C GLU A 174 0.58 -0.90 -18.82
N ARG A 175 0.32 -2.20 -18.78
CA ARG A 175 0.26 -3.09 -19.97
C ARG A 175 -1.05 -2.97 -20.75
N VAL A 176 -2.09 -2.36 -20.18
CA VAL A 176 -3.43 -2.24 -20.80
C VAL A 176 -3.88 -0.81 -21.08
N VAL A 177 -3.35 0.17 -20.34
CA VAL A 177 -3.63 1.61 -20.53
C VAL A 177 -2.33 2.40 -20.55
N THR A 178 -2.39 3.69 -20.88
CA THR A 178 -1.22 4.57 -20.81
C THR A 178 -0.68 4.63 -19.38
N GLN A 179 0.62 4.86 -19.24
CA GLN A 179 1.29 4.88 -17.94
C GLN A 179 0.64 5.89 -16.97
N GLU A 180 0.31 7.09 -17.45
CA GLU A 180 -0.41 8.10 -16.67
C GLU A 180 -1.77 7.60 -16.15
N ARG A 181 -2.55 6.92 -17.01
CA ARG A 181 -3.84 6.36 -16.61
C ARG A 181 -3.66 5.22 -15.62
N ALA A 182 -2.63 4.39 -15.80
CA ALA A 182 -2.31 3.32 -14.86
C ALA A 182 -1.97 3.87 -13.47
N TRP A 183 -1.21 4.95 -13.38
CA TRP A 183 -0.88 5.61 -12.11
C TRP A 183 -2.12 6.20 -11.44
N ILE A 184 -2.96 6.91 -12.19
CA ILE A 184 -4.21 7.46 -11.67
C ILE A 184 -5.12 6.33 -11.17
N THR A 185 -5.34 5.30 -11.99
CA THR A 185 -6.19 4.17 -11.60
C THR A 185 -5.63 3.41 -10.40
N SER A 186 -4.34 3.10 -10.37
CA SER A 186 -3.68 2.45 -9.22
C SER A 186 -3.80 3.30 -7.95
N GLY A 187 -3.59 4.62 -8.05
CA GLY A 187 -3.76 5.55 -6.93
C GLY A 187 -5.20 5.60 -6.40
N VAL A 188 -6.20 5.62 -7.30
CA VAL A 188 -7.62 5.55 -6.91
C VAL A 188 -7.93 4.22 -6.21
N LEU A 189 -7.46 3.10 -6.75
CA LEU A 189 -7.66 1.79 -6.11
C LEU A 189 -7.01 1.75 -4.71
N PHE A 190 -5.79 2.29 -4.58
CA PHE A 190 -5.12 2.41 -3.29
C PHE A 190 -5.92 3.26 -2.29
N GLY A 191 -6.39 4.44 -2.68
CA GLY A 191 -7.24 5.26 -1.81
C GLY A 191 -8.54 4.54 -1.41
N LEU A 192 -9.19 3.87 -2.36
CA LEU A 192 -10.41 3.11 -2.10
C LEU A 192 -10.21 1.95 -1.11
N SER A 193 -9.04 1.31 -1.07
CA SER A 193 -8.78 0.25 -0.09
C SER A 193 -8.66 0.75 1.35
N HIS A 194 -8.46 2.06 1.55
CA HIS A 194 -8.31 2.69 2.86
C HIS A 194 -9.64 3.19 3.44
N VAL A 195 -10.63 3.49 2.59
CA VAL A 195 -11.97 3.96 2.99
C VAL A 195 -12.58 3.16 4.17
N PRO A 196 -12.55 1.81 4.19
CA PRO A 196 -13.05 1.05 5.33
C PRO A 196 -12.39 1.45 6.65
N ASN A 197 -11.07 1.59 6.68
CA ASN A 197 -10.33 1.88 7.90
C ASN A 197 -10.50 3.33 8.35
N ASP A 198 -10.57 4.25 7.38
CA ASP A 198 -10.66 5.70 7.65
C ASP A 198 -12.06 6.14 8.08
N PHE A 199 -13.12 5.50 7.56
CA PHE A 199 -14.52 5.87 7.84
C PHE A 199 -15.26 4.92 8.78
N PHE A 200 -14.72 3.73 9.02
CA PHE A 200 -15.41 2.72 9.83
C PHE A 200 -14.50 1.94 10.79
N GLY A 201 -13.18 2.03 10.61
CA GLY A 201 -12.20 1.24 11.36
C GLY A 201 -11.48 2.01 12.47
N PHE A 202 -10.24 1.61 12.72
CA PHE A 202 -9.46 2.12 13.85
C PHE A 202 -9.26 3.64 13.79
N PHE A 203 -8.95 4.18 12.60
CA PHE A 203 -8.71 5.62 12.45
C PHE A 203 -9.98 6.45 12.64
N TRP A 204 -11.11 5.97 12.13
CA TRP A 204 -12.42 6.61 12.39
C TRP A 204 -12.69 6.77 13.89
N VAL A 205 -12.51 5.69 14.66
CA VAL A 205 -12.73 5.71 16.11
C VAL A 205 -11.69 6.56 16.84
N ALA A 206 -10.41 6.44 16.46
CA ALA A 206 -9.31 7.16 17.09
C ALA A 206 -9.41 8.69 16.91
N ASP A 207 -10.02 9.16 15.83
CA ASP A 207 -10.22 10.58 15.53
C ASP A 207 -11.62 11.09 15.90
N GLY A 208 -12.40 10.31 16.66
CA GLY A 208 -13.71 10.73 17.16
C GLY A 208 -14.80 10.82 16.09
N GLY A 209 -14.61 10.17 14.94
CA GLY A 209 -15.55 10.19 13.84
C GLY A 209 -15.61 11.51 13.07
N ASP A 210 -14.49 12.21 12.94
CA ASP A 210 -14.40 13.44 12.14
C ASP A 210 -14.25 13.12 10.64
N PRO A 211 -15.24 13.45 9.79
CA PRO A 211 -15.19 13.18 8.36
C PRO A 211 -14.10 13.98 7.63
N ILE A 212 -13.69 15.16 8.13
CA ILE A 212 -12.62 15.96 7.52
C ILE A 212 -11.27 15.27 7.75
N ILE A 213 -11.04 14.76 8.96
CA ILE A 213 -9.82 14.01 9.29
C ILE A 213 -9.79 12.69 8.50
N ALA A 214 -10.92 11.97 8.41
CA ALA A 214 -11.01 10.75 7.61
C ALA A 214 -10.72 11.01 6.12
N LEU A 215 -11.26 12.07 5.52
CA LEU A 215 -10.95 12.46 4.15
C LEU A 215 -9.47 12.82 3.96
N GLY A 216 -8.87 13.52 4.93
CA GLY A 216 -7.46 13.89 4.89
C GLY A 216 -6.49 12.71 5.04
N ARG A 217 -6.95 11.52 5.43
CA ARG A 217 -6.15 10.29 5.48
C ARG A 217 -6.12 9.52 4.15
N LEU A 218 -7.04 9.84 3.23
CA LEU A 218 -7.09 9.24 1.89
C LEU A 218 -6.08 9.88 0.91
N THR A 219 -5.38 10.94 1.33
CA THR A 219 -4.44 11.74 0.51
C THR A 219 -3.00 11.35 0.79
#